data_AF-A0A542BV66-F1
#
_entry.id   AF-A0A542BV66-F1
#
_cell.length_a   1.000
_cell.length_b   1.000
_cell.length_c   1.000
_cell.angle_alpha   90.00
_cell.angle_beta   90.00
_cell.angle_gamma   90.00
#
_symmetry.space_group_name_H-M   'P 1'
#
loop_
_entity.id
_entity.type
_entity.pdbx_description
1 polymer ?
#
loop_
_entity_poly.entity_id
_entity_poly.type
_entity_poly.pdbx_seq_one_letter_code
_entity_poly.pdbx_strand_id
1 'polypeptide(L)'
;MLMSKAAYAKHRGVSRQTVYDWIAKNEVVMSGTKIDVEATERQRQGSDNPGPEDTTTNPWAHRKLEMTWGDFWKAVQAKDGKVPRPTTDESIEQRVRHAADELNWSVEFLEDEGIYLDDGDTVHYFQQYNLMQNAELAIGLLRREVCYVAAQCTNDLDDWSSEGLRALAEWDR
;
A
#
# COMPACT_ATOMS: atom_id res chain seq x y z
N MET A 1 16.63 -11.13 -6.07
CA MET A 1 15.21 -10.85 -5.78
C MET A 1 14.94 -9.37 -5.99
N LEU A 2 13.92 -9.00 -6.77
CA LEU A 2 13.61 -7.59 -7.07
C LEU A 2 12.41 -7.12 -6.24
N MET A 3 12.53 -5.96 -5.58
CA MET A 3 11.48 -5.36 -4.76
C MET A 3 11.16 -3.93 -5.17
N SER A 4 9.92 -3.49 -5.01
CA SER A 4 9.61 -2.06 -5.05
C SER A 4 10.23 -1.35 -3.85
N LYS A 5 10.37 -0.02 -3.91
CA LYS A 5 10.96 0.78 -2.83
C LYS A 5 10.18 0.61 -1.51
N ALA A 6 8.85 0.53 -1.61
CA ALA A 6 7.96 0.29 -0.47
C ALA A 6 8.11 -1.13 0.10
N ALA A 7 8.19 -2.15 -0.76
CA ALA A 7 8.42 -3.52 -0.33
C ALA A 7 9.78 -3.67 0.37
N TYR A 8 10.83 -3.01 -0.16
CA TYR A 8 12.16 -3.01 0.45
C TYR A 8 12.20 -2.29 1.80
N ALA A 9 11.48 -1.17 1.94
CA ALA A 9 11.36 -0.43 3.21
C ALA A 9 10.83 -1.34 4.31
N LYS A 10 9.75 -2.09 4.02
CA LYS A 10 9.16 -3.03 4.96
C LYS A 10 10.07 -4.24 5.23
N HIS A 11 10.71 -4.80 4.20
CA HIS A 11 11.69 -5.88 4.36
C HIS A 11 12.83 -5.50 5.32
N ARG A 12 13.23 -4.23 5.32
CA ARG A 12 14.27 -3.69 6.19
C ARG A 12 13.75 -3.09 7.51
N GLY A 13 12.43 -3.04 7.72
CA GLY A 13 11.81 -2.43 8.90
C GLY A 13 12.07 -0.92 9.02
N VAL A 14 12.15 -0.20 7.89
CA VAL A 14 12.42 1.24 7.83
C VAL A 14 11.34 1.98 7.06
N SER A 15 11.29 3.31 7.20
CA SER A 15 10.38 4.15 6.42
C SER A 15 10.73 4.16 4.92
N ARG A 16 9.75 4.47 4.07
CA ARG A 16 9.98 4.65 2.62
C ARG A 16 10.98 5.77 2.35
N GLN A 17 10.95 6.85 3.15
CA GLN A 17 11.88 7.96 3.04
C GLN A 17 13.33 7.51 3.26
N THR A 18 13.55 6.64 4.24
CA THR A 18 14.88 6.06 4.49
C THR A 18 15.40 5.27 3.28
N VAL A 19 14.53 4.56 2.58
CA VAL A 19 14.92 3.87 1.34
C VAL A 19 15.26 4.85 0.22
N TYR A 20 14.50 5.93 0.06
CA TYR A 20 14.83 6.99 -0.90
C TYR A 20 16.19 7.63 -0.59
N ASP A 21 16.50 7.88 0.68
CA ASP A 21 17.79 8.41 1.10
C ASP A 21 18.94 7.42 0.83
N TRP A 22 18.72 6.12 1.03
CA TRP A 22 19.71 5.09 0.70
C TRP A 22 19.96 4.98 -0.81
N ILE A 23 18.92 5.13 -1.63
CA ILE A 23 19.06 5.22 -3.08
C ILE A 23 19.90 6.44 -3.46
N ALA A 24 19.64 7.61 -2.86
CA ALA A 24 20.41 8.84 -3.12
C ALA A 24 21.89 8.70 -2.71
N LYS A 25 22.18 7.88 -1.71
CA LYS A 25 23.55 7.58 -1.22
C LYS A 25 24.23 6.42 -1.95
N ASN A 26 23.58 5.81 -2.95
CA ASN A 26 24.04 4.59 -3.64
C ASN A 26 24.29 3.39 -2.70
N GLU A 27 23.57 3.32 -1.58
CA GLU A 27 23.63 2.22 -0.61
C GLU A 27 22.72 1.04 -0.99
N VAL A 28 21.91 1.21 -2.05
CA VAL A 28 20.97 0.24 -2.58
C VAL A 28 21.16 0.12 -4.08
N VAL A 29 21.24 -1.13 -4.58
CA VAL A 29 21.38 -1.41 -6.01
C VAL A 29 20.02 -1.40 -6.67
N MET A 30 19.88 -0.55 -7.69
CA MET A 30 18.70 -0.48 -8.53
C MET A 30 18.88 -1.36 -9.77
N SER A 31 17.88 -2.18 -10.08
CA SER A 31 17.73 -2.85 -11.37
C SER A 31 16.50 -2.27 -12.07
N GLY A 32 16.75 -1.24 -12.89
CA GLY A 32 15.68 -0.44 -13.48
C GLY A 32 14.97 0.41 -12.42
N THR A 33 13.66 0.23 -12.24
CA THR A 33 12.84 0.94 -11.25
C THR A 33 12.71 0.21 -9.91
N LYS A 34 13.14 -1.06 -9.84
CA LYS A 34 13.05 -1.92 -8.66
C LYS A 34 14.44 -2.09 -8.00
N ILE A 35 14.44 -2.34 -6.70
CA ILE A 35 15.64 -2.62 -5.91
C ILE A 35 16.03 -4.07 -6.11
N ASP A 36 17.28 -4.31 -6.51
CA ASP A 36 17.85 -5.64 -6.48
C ASP A 36 18.38 -5.93 -5.08
N VAL A 37 17.58 -6.67 -4.32
CA VAL A 37 17.87 -7.04 -2.93
C VAL A 37 19.14 -7.86 -2.86
N GLU A 38 19.36 -8.79 -3.79
CA GLU A 38 20.55 -9.63 -3.75
C GLU A 38 21.80 -8.84 -4.13
N ALA A 39 21.72 -7.97 -5.13
CA ALA A 39 22.86 -7.12 -5.47
C ALA A 39 23.16 -6.10 -4.35
N THR A 40 22.13 -5.57 -3.68
CA THR A 40 22.27 -4.69 -2.52
C THR A 40 22.91 -5.41 -1.33
N GLU A 41 22.45 -6.61 -1.02
CA GLU A 41 23.03 -7.42 0.05
C GLU A 41 24.44 -7.90 -0.32
N ARG A 42 24.75 -8.21 -1.59
CA ARG A 42 26.13 -8.46 -2.04
C ARG A 42 27.04 -7.23 -1.93
N GLN A 43 26.54 -6.04 -2.26
CA GLN A 43 27.27 -4.78 -2.07
C GLN A 43 27.56 -4.53 -0.59
N ARG A 44 26.61 -4.88 0.29
CA ARG A 44 26.78 -4.83 1.75
C ARG A 44 27.64 -5.96 2.31
N GLN A 45 27.68 -7.14 1.70
CA GLN A 45 28.53 -8.27 2.09
C GLN A 45 30.03 -8.05 1.78
N GLY A 46 30.38 -6.98 1.05
CA GLY A 46 31.74 -6.41 1.09
C GLY A 46 32.14 -5.87 2.48
N SER A 47 31.19 -5.81 3.42
CA SER A 47 31.35 -5.56 4.85
C SER A 47 30.62 -6.65 5.67
N ASP A 48 31.37 -7.66 6.11
CA ASP A 48 31.08 -8.79 7.02
C ASP A 48 29.69 -8.89 7.71
N ASN A 49 28.82 -9.84 7.26
CA ASN A 49 28.21 -10.96 8.03
C ASN A 49 27.08 -11.69 7.24
N PRO A 50 26.84 -13.00 7.44
CA PRO A 50 25.78 -13.75 6.75
C PRO A 50 24.44 -13.72 7.51
N GLY A 51 23.36 -13.30 6.85
CA GLY A 51 21.97 -13.34 7.35
C GLY A 51 21.24 -14.64 6.99
N PRO A 52 20.16 -15.00 7.71
CA PRO A 52 19.56 -16.33 7.71
C PRO A 52 18.68 -16.63 6.48
N GLU A 53 18.46 -17.93 6.29
CA GLU A 53 17.85 -18.62 5.16
C GLU A 53 16.40 -18.20 4.86
N ASP A 54 16.12 -18.09 3.56
CA ASP A 54 14.97 -17.46 2.93
C ASP A 54 13.70 -18.34 2.98
N THR A 55 12.73 -17.95 3.80
CA THR A 55 11.35 -18.45 3.74
C THR A 55 10.37 -17.26 3.79
N THR A 56 10.51 -16.33 2.85
CA THR A 56 9.56 -15.21 2.73
C THR A 56 8.60 -15.43 1.56
N THR A 57 7.42 -15.98 1.88
CA THR A 57 6.26 -15.90 0.97
C THR A 57 6.00 -14.43 0.67
N ASN A 58 6.13 -13.99 -0.59
CA ASN A 58 5.89 -12.60 -0.98
C ASN A 58 4.49 -12.17 -0.49
N PRO A 59 4.39 -11.25 0.50
CA PRO A 59 3.10 -10.88 1.08
C PRO A 59 2.18 -10.20 0.07
N TRP A 60 2.72 -9.70 -1.04
CA TRP A 60 2.01 -8.90 -2.04
C TRP A 60 1.80 -9.67 -3.34
N ALA A 61 1.86 -11.00 -3.31
CA ALA A 61 1.65 -11.86 -4.49
C ALA A 61 0.27 -11.67 -5.17
N HIS A 62 -0.68 -11.05 -4.48
CA HIS A 62 -2.00 -10.71 -5.00
C HIS A 62 -1.98 -9.45 -5.90
N ARG A 63 -0.94 -8.61 -5.82
CA ARG A 63 -0.76 -7.41 -6.63
C ARG A 63 -0.09 -7.76 -7.96
N LYS A 64 -0.90 -7.86 -9.01
CA LYS A 64 -0.48 -8.36 -10.34
C LYS A 64 -0.58 -7.31 -11.44
N LEU A 65 -1.11 -6.13 -11.11
CA LEU A 65 -1.30 -5.03 -12.06
C LEU A 65 -0.11 -4.09 -11.96
N GLU A 66 0.81 -4.15 -12.90
CA GLU A 66 1.90 -3.17 -12.99
C GLU A 66 1.40 -1.92 -13.71
N MET A 67 1.37 -0.78 -13.02
CA MET A 67 1.04 0.51 -13.62
C MET A 67 1.61 1.66 -12.80
N THR A 68 1.66 2.84 -13.40
CA THR A 68 2.11 4.04 -12.70
C THR A 68 1.11 4.45 -11.63
N TRP A 69 1.56 5.16 -10.59
CA TRP A 69 0.65 5.77 -9.60
C TRP A 69 -0.41 6.67 -10.26
N GLY A 70 -0.03 7.42 -11.29
CA GLY A 70 -0.95 8.27 -12.05
C GLY A 70 -2.02 7.48 -12.80
N ASP A 71 -1.65 6.36 -13.42
CA ASP A 71 -2.59 5.49 -14.13
C ASP A 71 -3.49 4.72 -13.17
N PHE A 72 -2.95 4.26 -12.04
CA PHE A 72 -3.74 3.64 -10.98
C PHE A 72 -4.81 4.60 -10.45
N TRP A 73 -4.43 5.85 -10.15
CA TRP A 73 -5.38 6.87 -9.69
C TRP A 73 -6.48 7.14 -10.71
N LYS A 74 -6.13 7.30 -12.00
CA LYS A 74 -7.12 7.44 -13.08
C LYS A 74 -8.04 6.22 -13.18
N ALA A 75 -7.52 5.01 -12.98
CA ALA A 75 -8.29 3.78 -13.04
C ALA A 75 -9.27 3.66 -11.87
N VAL A 76 -8.87 4.08 -10.66
CA VAL A 76 -9.74 4.24 -9.50
C VAL A 76 -10.87 5.22 -9.81
N GLN A 77 -10.55 6.42 -10.31
CA GLN A 77 -11.55 7.44 -10.70
C GLN A 77 -12.51 6.94 -11.78
N ALA A 78 -12.02 6.17 -12.75
CA ALA A 78 -12.85 5.60 -13.81
C ALA A 78 -13.89 4.60 -13.29
N LYS A 79 -13.75 4.09 -12.06
CA LYS A 79 -14.72 3.19 -11.40
C LYS A 79 -15.68 3.90 -10.45
N ASP A 80 -15.49 5.17 -10.16
CA ASP A 80 -16.36 5.91 -9.24
C ASP A 80 -17.83 5.85 -9.70
N GLY A 81 -18.72 5.60 -8.74
CA GLY A 81 -20.16 5.50 -8.97
C GLY A 81 -20.60 4.26 -9.79
N LYS A 82 -19.67 3.36 -10.14
CA LYS A 82 -19.96 2.11 -10.87
C LYS A 82 -19.84 0.87 -10.00
N VAL A 83 -19.47 1.06 -8.75
CA VAL A 83 -19.10 -0.01 -7.84
C VAL A 83 -20.17 -0.10 -6.77
N PRO A 84 -20.92 -1.21 -6.68
CA PRO A 84 -22.06 -1.32 -5.78
C PRO A 84 -21.70 -1.05 -4.32
N ARG A 85 -22.55 -0.27 -3.64
CA ARG A 85 -22.45 -0.04 -2.21
C ARG A 85 -22.51 -1.38 -1.47
N PRO A 86 -21.59 -1.66 -0.52
CA PRO A 86 -21.69 -2.82 0.34
C PRO A 86 -23.00 -2.76 1.16
N THR A 87 -23.60 -3.90 1.49
CA THR A 87 -24.89 -3.97 2.20
C THR A 87 -24.84 -4.76 3.50
N THR A 88 -23.74 -5.47 3.75
CA THR A 88 -23.49 -6.23 4.98
C THR A 88 -22.21 -5.76 5.64
N ASP A 89 -22.12 -5.84 6.96
CA ASP A 89 -20.92 -5.46 7.72
C ASP A 89 -19.67 -6.15 7.21
N GLU A 90 -19.73 -7.47 6.96
CA GLU A 90 -18.64 -8.24 6.35
C GLU A 90 -18.17 -7.62 5.01
N SER A 91 -19.11 -7.23 4.14
CA SER A 91 -18.77 -6.60 2.87
C SER A 91 -18.20 -5.19 3.02
N ILE A 92 -18.60 -4.45 4.07
CA ILE A 92 -18.06 -3.14 4.42
C ILE A 92 -16.63 -3.30 4.93
N GLU A 93 -16.40 -4.18 5.90
CA GLU A 93 -15.08 -4.43 6.45
C GLU A 93 -14.11 -4.92 5.37
N GLN A 94 -14.55 -5.85 4.51
CA GLN A 94 -13.72 -6.37 3.43
C GLN A 94 -13.28 -5.27 2.46
N ARG A 95 -14.13 -4.25 2.21
CA ARG A 95 -13.76 -3.07 1.42
C ARG A 95 -12.64 -2.29 2.08
N VAL A 96 -12.77 -2.01 3.36
CA VAL A 96 -11.76 -1.24 4.10
C VAL A 96 -10.46 -2.03 4.14
N ARG A 97 -10.49 -3.35 4.39
CA ARG A 97 -9.31 -4.23 4.33
C ARG A 97 -8.60 -4.17 2.99
N HIS A 98 -9.32 -4.32 1.88
CA HIS A 98 -8.70 -4.24 0.55
C HIS A 98 -8.12 -2.87 0.23
N ALA A 99 -8.80 -1.78 0.64
CA ALA A 99 -8.29 -0.43 0.43
C ALA A 99 -7.02 -0.16 1.25
N ALA A 100 -7.01 -0.57 2.53
CA ALA A 100 -5.87 -0.42 3.42
C ALA A 100 -4.69 -1.29 2.97
N ASP A 101 -4.96 -2.55 2.63
CA ASP A 101 -3.95 -3.50 2.16
C ASP A 101 -3.27 -3.01 0.88
N GLU A 102 -3.98 -2.34 -0.04
CA GLU A 102 -3.37 -1.77 -1.26
C GLU A 102 -2.27 -0.75 -0.94
N LEU A 103 -2.47 0.07 0.10
CA LEU A 103 -1.45 1.02 0.58
C LEU A 103 -0.49 0.42 1.60
N ASN A 104 -0.69 -0.85 1.96
CA ASN A 104 0.02 -1.58 3.01
C ASN A 104 -0.17 -0.91 4.39
N TRP A 105 -1.37 -0.41 4.66
CA TRP A 105 -1.79 0.09 5.97
C TRP A 105 -2.43 -1.05 6.75
N SER A 106 -2.21 -1.13 8.06
CA SER A 106 -2.96 -2.06 8.92
C SER A 106 -4.32 -1.50 9.29
N VAL A 107 -5.29 -2.39 9.45
CA VAL A 107 -6.67 -2.05 9.84
C VAL A 107 -7.15 -2.97 10.96
N GLU A 108 -7.85 -2.38 11.92
CA GLU A 108 -8.59 -3.12 12.95
C GLU A 108 -10.02 -2.58 13.06
N PHE A 109 -10.98 -3.48 13.30
CA PHE A 109 -12.38 -3.15 13.52
C PHE A 109 -12.68 -3.29 15.00
N LEU A 110 -13.28 -2.25 15.58
CA LEU A 110 -13.50 -2.10 17.01
C LEU A 110 -14.94 -2.48 17.38
N GLU A 111 -15.19 -2.81 18.65
CA GLU A 111 -16.50 -3.31 19.12
C GLU A 111 -17.66 -2.34 18.85
N ASP A 112 -17.40 -1.02 18.84
CA ASP A 112 -18.40 0.03 18.62
C ASP A 112 -18.47 0.49 17.14
N GLU A 113 -18.38 -0.44 16.18
CA GLU A 113 -18.38 -0.14 14.73
C GLU A 113 -17.23 0.80 14.28
N GLY A 114 -16.22 0.94 15.14
CA GLY A 114 -15.07 1.80 14.93
C GLY A 114 -14.03 1.17 14.00
N ILE A 115 -13.27 2.01 13.30
CA ILE A 115 -12.18 1.58 12.43
C ILE A 115 -10.89 2.27 12.86
N TYR A 116 -9.86 1.46 13.09
CA TYR A 116 -8.48 1.88 13.29
C TYR A 116 -7.69 1.67 11.99
N LEU A 117 -6.89 2.66 11.59
CA LEU A 117 -5.93 2.57 10.49
C LEU A 117 -4.56 3.06 10.95
N ASP A 118 -3.51 2.41 10.44
CA ASP A 118 -2.12 2.76 10.74
C ASP A 118 -1.26 2.58 9.50
N ASP A 119 -0.56 3.66 9.12
CA ASP A 119 0.32 3.71 7.95
C ASP A 119 1.79 3.42 8.28
N GLY A 120 2.10 3.20 9.56
CA GLY A 120 3.43 3.01 10.13
C GLY A 120 4.03 4.28 10.76
N ASP A 121 3.54 5.45 10.40
CA ASP A 121 4.00 6.76 10.89
C ASP A 121 2.91 7.47 11.73
N THR A 122 1.64 7.27 11.39
CA THR A 122 0.45 7.90 11.98
C THR A 122 -0.70 6.91 12.11
N VAL A 123 -1.47 7.07 13.19
CA VAL A 123 -2.69 6.29 13.46
C VAL A 123 -3.94 7.13 13.30
N HIS A 124 -5.02 6.52 12.81
CA HIS A 124 -6.30 7.16 12.57
C HIS A 124 -7.44 6.34 13.17
N TYR A 125 -8.37 7.03 13.82
CA TYR A 125 -9.57 6.42 14.43
C TYR A 125 -10.83 7.02 13.83
N PHE A 126 -11.74 6.18 13.36
CA PHE A 126 -13.07 6.53 12.85
C PHE A 126 -14.11 5.83 13.70
N GLN A 127 -14.69 6.55 14.67
CA GLN A 127 -15.56 5.96 15.70
C GLN A 127 -16.84 6.78 15.97
N GLN A 128 -17.04 7.87 15.23
CA GLN A 128 -18.12 8.83 15.54
C GLN A 128 -19.46 8.46 14.89
N TYR A 129 -19.46 7.49 13.98
CA TYR A 129 -20.62 7.13 13.17
C TYR A 129 -20.81 5.62 13.14
N ASN A 130 -21.82 5.16 12.39
CA ASN A 130 -21.99 3.74 12.15
C ASN A 130 -20.88 3.17 11.25
N LEU A 131 -20.79 1.85 11.17
CA LEU A 131 -19.74 1.15 10.42
C LEU A 131 -19.63 1.63 8.96
N MET A 132 -20.77 1.81 8.28
CA MET A 132 -20.82 2.27 6.89
C MET A 132 -20.19 3.66 6.72
N GLN A 133 -20.58 4.61 7.57
CA GLN A 133 -20.08 5.98 7.52
C GLN A 133 -18.61 6.07 7.95
N ASN A 134 -18.19 5.30 8.96
CA ASN A 134 -16.79 5.20 9.34
C ASN A 134 -15.96 4.63 8.19
N ALA A 135 -16.47 3.62 7.47
CA ALA A 135 -15.82 3.04 6.30
C ALA A 135 -15.70 4.04 5.14
N GLU A 136 -16.74 4.83 4.85
CA GLU A 136 -16.68 5.91 3.85
C GLU A 136 -15.57 6.91 4.18
N LEU A 137 -15.43 7.31 5.44
CA LEU A 137 -14.38 8.22 5.90
C LEU A 137 -12.98 7.58 5.83
N ALA A 138 -12.83 6.33 6.27
CA ALA A 138 -11.58 5.59 6.24
C ALA A 138 -11.08 5.37 4.81
N ILE A 139 -11.95 4.89 3.91
CA ILE A 139 -11.64 4.74 2.49
C ILE A 139 -11.36 6.10 1.86
N GLY A 140 -12.10 7.15 2.25
CA GLY A 140 -11.86 8.51 1.82
C GLY A 140 -10.46 9.03 2.16
N LEU A 141 -9.93 8.69 3.35
CA LEU A 141 -8.55 9.00 3.74
C LEU A 141 -7.54 8.25 2.86
N LEU A 142 -7.66 6.93 2.73
CA LEU A 142 -6.78 6.10 1.90
C LEU A 142 -6.76 6.59 0.45
N ARG A 143 -7.93 6.97 -0.06
CA ARG A 143 -8.10 7.50 -1.41
C ARG A 143 -7.41 8.86 -1.60
N ARG A 144 -7.41 9.73 -0.59
CA ARG A 144 -6.65 10.99 -0.61
C ARG A 144 -5.15 10.75 -0.64
N GLU A 145 -4.67 9.74 0.09
CA GLU A 145 -3.26 9.35 0.06
C GLU A 145 -2.84 8.89 -1.35
N VAL A 146 -3.64 8.04 -1.99
CA VAL A 146 -3.41 7.63 -3.39
C VAL A 146 -3.34 8.84 -4.32
N CYS A 147 -4.30 9.77 -4.19
CA CYS A 147 -4.34 10.99 -4.99
C CYS A 147 -3.09 11.86 -4.77
N TYR A 148 -2.67 12.04 -3.52
CA TYR A 148 -1.49 12.81 -3.16
C TYR A 148 -0.22 12.20 -3.74
N VAL A 149 0.02 10.91 -3.51
CA VAL A 149 1.21 10.21 -4.02
C VAL A 149 1.20 10.16 -5.55
N ALA A 150 0.04 9.95 -6.19
CA ALA A 150 -0.08 9.99 -7.64
C ALA A 150 0.23 11.38 -8.24
N ALA A 151 0.03 12.47 -7.49
CA ALA A 151 0.43 13.80 -7.93
C ALA A 151 1.94 14.05 -7.79
N GLN A 152 2.60 13.45 -6.79
CA GLN A 152 4.04 13.62 -6.57
C GLN A 152 4.89 12.65 -7.40
N CYS A 153 4.40 11.42 -7.57
CA CYS A 153 5.13 10.29 -8.16
C CYS A 153 4.38 9.74 -9.39
N THR A 154 3.79 10.63 -10.22
CA THR A 154 2.84 10.27 -11.29
C THR A 154 3.32 9.14 -12.21
N ASN A 155 4.61 9.14 -12.57
CA ASN A 155 5.20 8.18 -13.51
C ASN A 155 5.91 7.01 -12.83
N ASP A 156 5.97 6.96 -11.50
CA ASP A 156 6.60 5.85 -10.78
C ASP A 156 5.73 4.61 -10.92
N LEU A 157 6.35 3.49 -11.29
CA LEU A 157 5.70 2.18 -11.37
C LEU A 157 5.56 1.56 -9.98
N ASP A 158 4.42 0.91 -9.76
CA ASP A 158 4.19 0.03 -8.62
C ASP A 158 3.32 -1.17 -9.03
N ASP A 159 3.25 -2.16 -8.15
CA ASP A 159 2.43 -3.36 -8.32
C ASP A 159 1.12 -3.19 -7.52
N TRP A 160 -0.02 -3.30 -8.20
CA TRP A 160 -1.36 -3.06 -7.66
C TRP A 160 -2.27 -4.29 -7.73
N SER A 161 -3.34 -4.31 -6.92
CA SER A 161 -4.38 -5.35 -7.01
C SER A 161 -5.66 -4.87 -7.68
N SER A 162 -6.45 -5.81 -8.21
CA SER A 162 -7.77 -5.48 -8.77
C SER A 162 -8.78 -5.17 -7.66
N GLU A 163 -8.60 -5.83 -6.52
CA GLU A 163 -9.40 -5.75 -5.32
C GLU A 163 -9.26 -4.37 -4.66
N GLY A 164 -8.04 -3.92 -4.43
CA GLY A 164 -7.76 -2.59 -3.86
C GLY A 164 -8.16 -1.45 -4.80
N LEU A 165 -7.91 -1.59 -6.11
CA LEU A 165 -8.43 -0.65 -7.11
C LEU A 165 -9.96 -0.51 -7.00
N ARG A 166 -10.69 -1.63 -6.90
CA ARG A 166 -12.15 -1.62 -6.72
C ARG A 166 -12.56 -1.08 -5.35
N ALA A 167 -11.78 -1.37 -4.30
CA ALA A 167 -12.08 -0.97 -2.93
C ALA A 167 -11.94 0.55 -2.73
N LEU A 168 -10.98 1.18 -3.41
CA LEU A 168 -10.73 2.61 -3.35
C LEU A 168 -11.73 3.45 -4.19
N ALA A 169 -12.52 2.82 -5.07
CA ALA A 169 -13.52 3.51 -5.89
C ALA A 169 -14.72 4.00 -5.05
N GLU A 170 -15.25 5.18 -5.37
CA GLU A 170 -16.50 5.65 -4.75
C GLU A 170 -17.67 4.74 -5.13
N TRP A 171 -18.53 4.47 -4.16
CA TRP A 171 -19.69 3.59 -4.35
C TRP A 171 -20.77 4.25 -5.20
N ASP A 172 -21.64 3.43 -5.79
CA ASP A 172 -22.89 3.93 -6.35
C ASP A 172 -23.79 4.53 -5.24
N ARG A 173 -24.59 5.53 -5.63
CA ARG A 173 -25.50 6.25 -4.72
C ARG A 173 -26.91 5.68 -4.79
#